data_AF-A0A929YGU7-F1
#
_entry.id   AF-A0A929YGU7-F1
#
_cell.length_a   1.000
_cell.length_b   1.000
_cell.length_c   1.000
_cell.angle_alpha   90.00
_cell.angle_beta   90.00
_cell.angle_gamma   90.00
#
_symmetry.space_group_name_H-M   'P 1'
#
loop_
_entity.id
_entity.type
_entity.pdbx_description
1 polymer ?
#
loop_
_entity_poly.entity_id
_entity_poly.type
_entity_poly.pdbx_seq_one_letter_code
_entity_poly.pdbx_strand_id
1 'polypeptide(L)'
;TANFKTSKVGHFDFMFENTRCTTPALEKIYVEEDFDITATTDPSVAFNPAYNKYIFTNQTLLRGGNGGYWTNPADANLDGLRIDQPGRKGYFTLKTP
;
A
#
# COMPACT_ATOMS: atom_id res chain seq x y z
N THR A 1 4.35 20.17 -6.20
CA THR A 1 3.92 18.80 -5.84
C THR A 1 5.15 17.93 -5.76
N ALA A 2 5.24 17.07 -4.74
CA ALA A 2 6.27 16.05 -4.68
C ALA A 2 5.69 14.76 -5.28
N ASN A 3 6.34 14.22 -6.32
CA ASN A 3 5.96 12.94 -6.91
C ASN A 3 6.82 11.86 -6.25
N PHE A 4 6.16 10.94 -5.56
CA PHE A 4 6.83 9.82 -4.90
C PHE A 4 7.03 8.69 -5.92
N LYS A 5 8.18 8.71 -6.63
CA LYS A 5 8.50 7.69 -7.64
C LYS A 5 9.00 6.41 -6.96
N THR A 6 8.32 5.29 -7.22
CA THR A 6 8.64 3.99 -6.59
C THR A 6 9.25 2.96 -7.54
N SER A 7 9.57 3.33 -8.78
CA SER A 7 10.08 2.42 -9.82
C SER A 7 11.41 1.72 -9.50
N LYS A 8 12.07 2.07 -8.39
CA LYS A 8 13.30 1.44 -7.89
C LYS A 8 13.16 0.83 -6.50
N VAL A 9 11.96 0.87 -5.92
CA VAL A 9 11.71 0.34 -4.58
C VAL A 9 11.43 -1.16 -4.72
N GLY A 10 12.37 -1.97 -4.25
CA GLY A 10 12.25 -3.44 -4.29
C GLY A 10 11.51 -4.04 -3.09
N HIS A 11 11.47 -3.32 -1.97
CA HIS A 11 10.89 -3.77 -0.71
C HIS A 11 10.04 -2.66 -0.08
N PHE A 12 8.77 -2.98 0.16
CA PHE A 12 7.77 -2.10 0.76
C PHE A 12 7.38 -2.56 2.17
N ASP A 13 8.15 -3.48 2.75
CA ASP A 13 7.91 -4.03 4.07
C ASP A 13 7.65 -2.94 5.10
N PHE A 14 6.56 -3.09 5.84
CA PHE A 14 6.19 -2.21 6.96
C PHE A 14 6.00 -0.72 6.61
N MET A 15 5.93 -0.33 5.33
CA MET A 15 5.96 1.09 4.92
C MET A 15 4.90 1.97 5.59
N PHE A 16 3.69 1.44 5.80
CA PHE A 16 2.56 2.11 6.43
C PHE A 16 2.12 1.39 7.71
N GLU A 17 3.01 0.61 8.33
CA GLU A 17 2.67 -0.07 9.58
C GLU A 17 2.42 0.92 10.72
N ASN A 18 1.61 0.51 11.68
CA ASN A 18 1.47 1.22 12.94
C ASN A 18 1.41 0.29 14.14
N THR A 19 2.47 -0.49 14.34
CA THR A 19 2.57 -1.45 15.46
C THR A 19 2.99 -0.81 16.79
N ARG A 20 3.49 0.44 16.76
CA ARG A 20 3.98 1.15 17.95
C ARG A 20 2.91 1.96 18.68
N CYS A 21 1.74 2.16 18.08
CA CYS A 21 0.62 2.86 18.68
C CYS A 21 -0.52 1.89 18.99
N THR A 22 -1.34 2.24 19.98
CA THR A 22 -2.50 1.43 20.39
C THR A 22 -3.66 1.47 19.40
N THR A 23 -3.67 2.45 18.49
CA THR A 23 -4.77 2.66 17.55
C THR A 23 -4.28 2.90 16.11
N PRO A 24 -5.07 2.49 15.10
CA PRO A 24 -4.86 2.89 13.70
C PRO A 24 -4.79 4.41 13.57
N ALA A 25 -3.99 4.90 12.62
CA ALA A 25 -3.82 6.33 12.38
C ALA A 25 -4.25 6.77 10.97
N LEU A 26 -4.19 5.85 9.99
CA LEU A 26 -4.53 6.17 8.61
C LEU A 26 -5.98 5.82 8.30
N GLU A 27 -6.72 6.80 7.78
CA GLU A 27 -8.08 6.62 7.24
C GLU A 27 -8.10 6.66 5.71
N LYS A 28 -7.30 7.55 5.11
CA LYS A 28 -7.18 7.75 3.66
C LYS A 28 -5.73 8.06 3.29
N ILE A 29 -5.29 7.56 2.14
CA ILE A 29 -4.00 7.93 1.54
C ILE A 29 -4.27 8.47 0.14
N TYR A 30 -3.83 9.70 -0.13
CA TYR A 30 -4.08 10.40 -1.40
C TYR A 30 -2.82 10.46 -2.27
N VAL A 31 -2.94 10.10 -3.55
CA VAL A 31 -1.81 10.06 -4.51
C VAL A 31 -2.21 10.69 -5.85
N GLU A 32 -1.21 11.18 -6.58
CA GLU A 32 -1.38 11.70 -7.95
C GLU A 32 -1.39 10.58 -9.00
N GLU A 33 -0.74 9.44 -8.70
CA GLU A 33 -0.54 8.32 -9.62
C GLU A 33 -0.52 6.98 -8.88
N ASP A 34 -0.66 5.88 -9.63
CA ASP A 34 -0.57 4.53 -9.08
C ASP A 34 0.87 4.21 -8.66
N PHE A 35 1.05 3.36 -7.65
CA PHE A 35 2.40 2.94 -7.24
C PHE A 35 3.02 2.03 -8.31
N ASP A 36 4.26 2.33 -8.69
CA ASP A 36 5.07 1.44 -9.51
C ASP A 36 5.75 0.41 -8.61
N ILE A 37 5.31 -0.84 -8.69
CA ILE A 37 5.87 -1.99 -7.96
C ILE A 37 6.67 -2.92 -8.87
N THR A 38 7.02 -2.51 -10.09
CA THR A 38 7.71 -3.37 -11.06
C THR A 38 9.06 -3.88 -10.54
N ALA A 39 9.77 -3.08 -9.75
CA ALA A 39 11.04 -3.50 -9.15
C ALA A 39 10.90 -4.69 -8.19
N THR A 40 9.71 -5.00 -7.66
CA THR A 40 9.52 -6.16 -6.78
C THR A 40 9.50 -7.49 -7.53
N THR A 41 9.42 -7.48 -8.86
CA THR A 41 9.47 -8.69 -9.70
C THR A 41 10.85 -8.95 -10.28
N ASP A 42 11.81 -8.03 -10.07
CA ASP A 42 13.21 -8.24 -10.45
C ASP A 42 13.75 -9.49 -9.73
N PRO A 43 14.32 -10.47 -10.44
CA PRO A 43 14.85 -11.69 -9.82
C PRO A 43 15.89 -11.45 -8.72
N SER A 44 16.63 -10.34 -8.78
CA SER A 44 17.61 -9.95 -7.75
C SER A 44 16.97 -9.44 -6.45
N VAL A 45 15.71 -9.01 -6.53
CA VAL A 45 14.91 -8.48 -5.42
C VAL A 45 13.90 -9.51 -4.90
N ALA A 46 13.23 -10.23 -5.82
CA ALA A 46 12.14 -11.17 -5.56
C ALA A 46 12.58 -12.50 -4.91
N PHE A 47 13.84 -12.62 -4.50
CA PHE A 47 14.41 -13.89 -4.03
C PHE A 47 13.76 -14.43 -2.75
N ASN A 48 13.16 -13.57 -1.91
CA ASN A 48 12.55 -13.99 -0.65
C ASN A 48 11.04 -13.68 -0.60
N PRO A 49 10.17 -14.70 -0.54
CA PRO A 49 8.72 -14.51 -0.42
C PRO A 49 8.29 -13.96 0.95
N ALA A 50 9.22 -13.71 1.88
CA ALA A 50 8.97 -13.02 3.13
C ALA A 50 8.95 -11.49 2.99
N TYR A 51 9.46 -10.93 1.89
CA TYR A 51 9.43 -9.49 1.63
C TYR A 51 8.08 -9.00 1.12
N ASN A 52 7.91 -7.68 1.13
CA ASN A 52 6.70 -6.97 0.76
C ASN A 52 5.47 -7.39 1.58
N LYS A 53 5.69 -7.64 2.87
CA LYS A 53 4.64 -8.02 3.83
C LYS A 53 4.37 -6.93 4.85
N TYR A 54 3.24 -7.07 5.54
CA TYR A 54 2.90 -6.25 6.72
C TYR A 54 2.83 -4.74 6.44
N ILE A 55 2.71 -4.37 5.17
CA ILE A 55 2.83 -3.00 4.66
C ILE A 55 1.84 -2.06 5.38
N PHE A 56 0.62 -2.54 5.66
CA PHE A 56 -0.45 -1.74 6.26
C PHE A 56 -0.85 -2.24 7.66
N THR A 57 0.05 -2.95 8.36
CA THR A 57 -0.27 -3.56 9.65
C THR A 57 -0.85 -2.54 10.63
N ASN A 58 -1.92 -2.94 11.31
CA ASN A 58 -2.67 -2.12 12.28
C ASN A 58 -3.36 -0.86 11.71
N GLN A 59 -3.55 -0.75 10.39
CA GLN A 59 -4.31 0.36 9.78
C GLN A 59 -5.79 0.00 9.55
N THR A 60 -6.51 -0.38 10.61
CA THR A 60 -7.88 -0.92 10.52
C THR A 60 -8.94 0.10 10.09
N LEU A 61 -8.65 1.41 10.21
CA LEU A 61 -9.52 2.48 9.70
C LEU A 61 -9.28 2.83 8.23
N LEU A 62 -8.20 2.34 7.62
CA LEU A 62 -7.81 2.72 6.27
C LEU A 62 -8.81 2.22 5.23
N ARG A 63 -9.23 3.13 4.34
CA ARG A 63 -10.13 2.85 3.22
C ARG A 63 -9.56 3.39 1.93
N GLY A 64 -9.68 2.64 0.85
CA GLY A 64 -9.45 3.12 -0.50
C GLY A 64 -10.47 4.17 -0.93
N GLY A 65 -10.24 4.81 -2.08
CA GLY A 65 -11.10 5.86 -2.64
C GLY A 65 -12.57 5.45 -2.81
N ASN A 66 -12.81 4.19 -3.20
CA ASN A 66 -14.14 3.59 -3.37
C ASN A 66 -14.61 2.82 -2.12
N GLY A 67 -13.94 3.01 -0.98
CA GLY A 67 -14.25 2.32 0.27
C GLY A 67 -13.62 0.94 0.41
N GLY A 68 -12.74 0.54 -0.52
CA GLY A 68 -12.05 -0.74 -0.48
C GLY A 68 -11.26 -0.93 0.82
N TYR A 69 -11.30 -2.13 1.38
CA TYR A 69 -10.55 -2.48 2.59
C TYR A 69 -10.25 -3.98 2.67
N TRP A 70 -9.30 -4.32 3.54
CA TRP A 70 -9.09 -5.67 4.03
C TRP A 70 -9.52 -5.74 5.49
N THR A 71 -10.22 -6.82 5.85
CA THR A 71 -10.62 -7.08 7.25
C THR A 71 -9.41 -7.11 8.17
N ASN A 72 -8.31 -7.70 7.71
CA ASN A 72 -7.00 -7.61 8.32
C ASN A 72 -6.06 -6.86 7.36
N PRO A 73 -5.66 -5.61 7.69
CA PRO A 73 -4.80 -4.80 6.83
C PRO A 73 -3.44 -5.43 6.49
N ALA A 74 -2.91 -6.31 7.35
CA ALA A 74 -1.65 -7.00 7.08
C ALA A 74 -1.73 -7.94 5.87
N ASP A 75 -2.94 -8.37 5.48
CA ASP A 75 -3.16 -9.27 4.33
C ASP A 75 -3.20 -8.52 2.99
N ALA A 76 -3.12 -7.19 3.00
CA ALA A 76 -3.13 -6.40 1.78
C ALA A 76 -1.85 -6.53 0.97
N ASN A 77 -0.68 -6.63 1.62
CA ASN A 77 0.63 -6.73 0.96
C ASN A 77 0.75 -5.75 -0.24
N LEU A 78 1.35 -6.19 -1.36
CA LEU A 78 1.47 -5.38 -2.58
C LEU A 78 0.10 -5.02 -3.20
N ASP A 79 -0.95 -5.82 -3.01
CA ASP A 79 -2.28 -5.50 -3.55
C ASP A 79 -2.89 -4.22 -2.95
N GLY A 80 -2.43 -3.82 -1.76
CA GLY A 80 -2.83 -2.55 -1.14
C GLY A 80 -2.16 -1.32 -1.77
N LEU A 81 -0.98 -1.49 -2.39
CA LEU A 81 -0.20 -0.43 -3.06
C LEU A 81 -0.74 -0.11 -4.45
N ARG A 82 -2.03 0.21 -4.52
CA ARG A 82 -2.66 0.71 -5.73
C ARG A 82 -3.85 1.59 -5.44
N ILE A 83 -4.21 2.42 -6.41
CA ILE A 83 -5.44 3.20 -6.40
C ILE A 83 -6.63 2.24 -6.38
N ASP A 84 -7.55 2.50 -5.46
CA ASP A 84 -8.79 1.76 -5.31
C ASP A 84 -9.76 2.07 -6.45
N GLN A 85 -10.20 1.05 -7.18
CA GLN A 85 -11.03 1.18 -8.38
C GLN A 85 -12.14 0.11 -8.40
N PRO A 86 -13.23 0.31 -9.16
CA PRO A 86 -14.25 -0.71 -9.34
C PRO A 86 -13.65 -2.06 -9.79
N GLY A 87 -13.91 -3.13 -9.03
CA GLY A 87 -13.37 -4.47 -9.32
C GLY A 87 -11.89 -4.70 -8.95
N ARG A 88 -11.16 -3.66 -8.52
CA ARG A 88 -9.74 -3.75 -8.12
C ARG A 88 -9.53 -2.97 -6.83
N LYS A 89 -9.71 -3.66 -5.69
CA LYS A 89 -9.52 -3.06 -4.36
C LYS A 89 -8.09 -2.56 -4.16
N GLY A 90 -7.94 -1.38 -3.56
CA GLY A 90 -6.67 -0.78 -3.16
C GLY A 90 -6.85 0.11 -1.92
N TYR A 91 -5.76 0.58 -1.32
CA TYR A 91 -5.84 1.52 -0.19
C TYR A 91 -5.66 2.99 -0.57
N PHE A 92 -5.29 3.28 -1.81
CA PHE A 92 -5.00 4.63 -2.26
C PHE A 92 -6.21 5.29 -2.92
N THR A 93 -6.29 6.60 -2.77
CA THR A 93 -7.30 7.46 -3.37
C THR A 93 -6.60 8.39 -4.37
N LEU A 94 -7.05 8.38 -5.62
CA LEU A 94 -6.56 9.35 -6.60
C LEU A 94 -6.96 10.75 -6.16
N LYS A 95 -6.00 11.68 -6.12
CA LYS A 95 -6.30 13.09 -5.91
C LYS A 95 -7.14 13.58 -7.08
N THR A 96 -8.35 14.01 -6.78
CA THR A 96 -9.12 14.79 -7.73
C THR A 96 -8.47 16.17 -7.87
N PRO A 97 -8.43 16.74 -9.08
CA PRO A 97 -8.01 18.12 -9.30
C PRO A 97 -8.76 19.13 -8.42
#